data_AF-A0AAD1YFH6-F1
#
_entry.id   AF-A0AAD1YFH6-F1
#
_cell.length_a   1.000
_cell.length_b   1.000
_cell.length_c   1.000
_cell.angle_alpha   90.00
_cell.angle_beta   90.00
_cell.angle_gamma   90.00
#
_symmetry.space_group_name_H-M   'P 1'
#
loop_
_entity.id
_entity.type
_entity.pdbx_description
1 polymer ?
#
loop_
_entity_poly.entity_id
_entity_poly.type
_entity_poly.pdbx_seq_one_letter_code
_entity_poly.pdbx_strand_id
1 'polypeptide(L)' 'MVGNIKVKLAAQLMGKSEQFVRVGLQRGLLPFGIAIKMSSMWTYHISPQKFYEYMGMDFKQEVERGENNVHNKVS' A
#
# COMPACT_ATOMS: atom_id res chain seq x y z
N MET A 1 6.64 -2.80 9.47
CA MET A 1 5.67 -1.91 8.79
C MET A 1 4.34 -2.08 9.49
N VAL A 2 3.84 -1.11 10.25
CA VAL A 2 2.47 -1.23 10.78
C VAL A 2 1.84 0.16 10.74
N GLY A 3 0.99 0.38 9.73
CA GLY A 3 0.21 1.61 9.58
C GLY A 3 -0.14 1.95 8.14
N ASN A 4 0.83 1.86 7.21
CA ASN A 4 0.65 2.40 5.85
C ASN A 4 1.49 1.66 4.79
N ILE A 5 0.85 1.25 3.68
CA ILE A 5 1.55 0.80 2.46
C ILE A 5 1.97 2.01 1.63
N LYS A 6 3.21 2.02 1.13
CA LYS A 6 3.65 3.06 0.17
C LYS A 6 2.97 2.85 -1.18
N VAL A 7 2.57 3.95 -1.83
CA VAL A 7 1.98 3.94 -3.19
C VAL A 7 2.80 3.09 -4.17
N LYS A 8 4.13 3.19 -4.13
CA LYS A 8 5.04 2.38 -4.96
C LYS A 8 4.85 0.87 -4.75
N LEU A 9 4.79 0.42 -3.50
CA LEU A 9 4.60 -0.99 -3.18
C LEU A 9 3.20 -1.47 -3.60
N ALA A 10 2.17 -0.68 -3.33
CA ALA A 10 0.82 -0.98 -3.78
C ALA A 10 0.74 -1.13 -5.31
N ALA A 11 1.36 -0.20 -6.06
CA ALA A 11 1.41 -0.24 -7.52
C ALA A 11 2.14 -1.49 -8.04
N GLN A 12 3.27 -1.84 -7.44
CA GLN A 12 4.03 -3.06 -7.76
C GLN A 12 3.18 -4.33 -7.54
N LEU A 13 2.52 -4.45 -6.38
CA LEU A 13 1.68 -5.61 -6.06
C LEU A 13 0.44 -5.69 -6.96
N MET A 14 -0.13 -4.55 -7.37
CA MET A 14 -1.27 -4.50 -8.30
C MET A 14 -0.88 -4.76 -9.76
N GLY A 15 0.42 -4.74 -10.10
CA GLY A 15 0.87 -4.74 -11.49
C GLY A 15 0.39 -3.50 -12.27
N LYS A 16 0.29 -2.35 -11.60
CA LYS A 16 -0.19 -1.07 -12.16
C LYS A 16 0.84 0.03 -11.96
N SER A 17 0.61 1.18 -12.59
CA SER A 17 1.45 2.38 -12.39
C SER A 17 1.15 3.05 -11.05
N GLU A 18 2.11 3.78 -10.48
CA GLU A 18 1.85 4.60 -9.29
C GLU A 18 0.73 5.63 -9.52
N GLN A 19 0.63 6.18 -10.74
CA GLN A 19 -0.42 7.12 -11.10
C GLN A 19 -1.82 6.51 -11.04
N PHE A 20 -1.98 5.25 -11.44
CA PHE A 20 -3.24 4.52 -11.28
C PHE A 20 -3.69 4.50 -9.81
N VAL A 21 -2.77 4.15 -8.91
CA VAL A 21 -3.06 4.10 -7.46
C VAL A 21 -3.36 5.50 -6.92
N ARG A 22 -2.58 6.52 -7.32
CA ARG A 22 -2.82 7.91 -6.88
C ARG A 22 -4.19 8.41 -7.32
N VAL A 23 -4.51 8.31 -8.60
CA VAL A 23 -5.79 8.77 -9.15
C VAL A 23 -6.96 7.97 -8.57
N GLY A 24 -6.81 6.66 -8.41
CA GLY A 24 -7.82 5.81 -7.80
C GLY A 24 -8.14 6.21 -6.35
N LEU A 25 -7.12 6.49 -5.53
CA LEU A 25 -7.30 6.94 -4.15
C LEU A 25 -7.85 8.38 -4.06
N GLN A 26 -7.39 9.28 -4.94
CA GLN A 26 -7.89 10.67 -5.00
C GLN A 26 -9.38 10.73 -5.38
N ARG A 27 -9.82 9.82 -6.24
CA ARG A 27 -11.21 9.74 -6.72
C ARG A 27 -12.09 8.83 -5.86
N GLY A 28 -11.56 8.21 -4.80
CA GLY A 28 -12.30 7.27 -3.96
C GLY A 28 -12.70 5.96 -4.65
N LEU A 29 -12.02 5.58 -5.73
CA LEU A 29 -12.32 4.37 -6.51
C LEU A 29 -11.67 3.11 -5.93
N LEU A 30 -10.63 3.27 -5.11
CA LEU A 30 -9.90 2.16 -4.49
C LEU A 30 -10.28 2.06 -3.00
N PRO A 31 -10.93 0.96 -2.56
CA PRO A 31 -11.58 0.90 -1.24
C PRO A 31 -10.62 0.62 -0.07
N PHE A 32 -9.31 0.60 -0.31
CA PHE A 32 -8.30 0.21 0.67
C PHE A 32 -7.51 1.37 1.27
N GLY A 33 -7.80 2.60 0.85
CA GLY A 33 -7.07 3.77 1.32
C GLY A 33 -7.76 5.08 0.98
N ILE A 34 -7.08 6.17 1.33
CA ILE A 34 -7.52 7.53 1.04
C ILE A 34 -6.35 8.36 0.53
N ALA A 35 -6.68 9.39 -0.24
CA ALA A 35 -5.77 10.48 -0.53
C ALA A 35 -6.43 11.79 -0.11
N ILE A 36 -5.70 12.60 0.66
CA ILE A 36 -6.16 13.92 1.08
C ILE A 36 -5.25 14.95 0.45
N LYS A 37 -5.85 15.93 -0.22
CA LYS A 37 -5.13 17.11 -0.72
C LYS A 37 -4.88 18.04 0.45
N MET A 38 -3.61 18.19 0.83
CA MET A 38 -3.17 19.23 1.74
C MET A 38 -3.01 20.54 0.95
N SER A 39 -2.29 21.54 1.48
CA SER A 39 -2.13 22.84 0.80
C SER A 39 -1.65 22.72 -0.65
N SER A 40 -0.46 22.13 -0.88
CA SER A 40 0.12 21.96 -2.23
C SER A 40 0.37 20.51 -2.62
N MET A 41 0.26 19.57 -1.67
CA MET A 41 0.67 18.18 -1.84
C MET A 41 -0.45 17.22 -1.49
N TRP A 42 -0.45 16.06 -2.14
CA TRP A 42 -1.32 14.95 -1.80
C TRP A 42 -0.62 14.02 -0.81
N THR A 43 -1.32 13.71 0.29
CA THR A 43 -0.89 12.70 1.26
C THR A 43 -1.74 11.46 1.09
N TYR A 44 -1.10 10.29 1.12
CA TYR A 44 -1.72 9.00 0.86
C TYR A 44 -1.62 8.12 2.10
N HIS A 45 -2.74 7.47 2.41
CA HIS A 45 -2.81 6.43 3.42
C HIS A 45 -3.46 5.19 2.84
N ILE A 46 -2.72 4.09 2.76
CA ILE A 46 -3.16 2.79 2.28
C ILE A 46 -3.14 1.84 3.47
N SER A 47 -4.32 1.39 3.90
CA SER A 47 -4.45 0.40 4.97
C SER A 47 -3.90 -0.94 4.46
N PRO A 48 -2.87 -1.51 5.10
CA PRO A 48 -2.32 -2.78 4.66
C PRO A 48 -3.38 -3.89 4.63
N GLN A 49 -4.14 -4.05 5.72
CA GLN A 49 -5.17 -5.08 5.84
C GLN A 49 -6.19 -5.02 4.69
N LYS A 50 -6.78 -3.83 4.45
CA LYS A 50 -7.76 -3.66 3.37
C LYS A 50 -7.16 -3.84 1.98
N PHE A 51 -5.89 -3.47 1.80
CA PHE A 51 -5.21 -3.62 0.52
C PHE A 51 -5.01 -5.09 0.17
N TYR A 52 -4.50 -5.90 1.11
CA TYR A 52 -4.29 -7.32 0.85
C TYR A 52 -5.61 -8.08 0.69
N GLU A 53 -6.63 -7.72 1.48
CA GLU A 53 -7.99 -8.24 1.28
C GLU A 53 -8.52 -7.95 -0.13
N TYR A 54 -8.37 -6.71 -0.61
CA TYR A 54 -8.74 -6.32 -1.97
C TYR A 54 -7.98 -7.10 -3.06
N MET A 55 -6.71 -7.42 -2.80
CA MET A 55 -5.86 -8.19 -3.72
C MET A 55 -6.11 -9.70 -3.66
N GLY A 56 -6.96 -10.19 -2.75
CA GLY A 56 -7.16 -11.61 -2.50
C GLY A 56 -5.93 -12.31 -1.91
N MET A 57 -5.08 -11.55 -1.20
CA MET A 57 -3.83 -12.02 -0.60
C MET A 57 -3.99 -12.19 0.91
N ASP A 58 -3.29 -13.17 1.49
CA ASP A 58 -3.24 -13.35 2.94
C ASP A 58 -2.25 -12.35 3.56
N PHE A 59 -2.78 -11.37 4.28
CA PHE A 59 -1.97 -10.32 4.94
C PHE A 59 -0.92 -10.91 5.89
N LYS A 60 -1.24 -12.00 6.59
CA LYS A 60 -0.36 -12.56 7.62
C LYS A 60 0.94 -13.09 7.02
N GLN A 61 0.84 -13.75 5.87
CA GLN A 61 1.99 -14.32 5.16
C GLN A 61 2.96 -13.24 4.67
N GLU A 62 2.45 -12.08 4.22
CA GLU A 62 3.31 -10.99 3.75
C GLU A 62 3.94 -10.18 4.88
N VAL A 63 3.29 -10.07 6.04
CA VAL A 63 3.92 -9.50 7.24
C VAL A 63 5.10 -10.37 7.66
N GLU A 64 4.90 -11.69 7.76
CA GLU A 64 5.93 -12.66 8.13
C GLU A 64 7.11 -12.65 7.11
N ARG A 65 6.81 -12.60 5.81
CA ARG A 65 7.83 -12.50 4.75
C ARG A 65 8.62 -11.20 4.79
N GLY A 66 7.96 -10.09 5.15
CA GLY A 66 8.58 -8.78 5.32
C GLY A 66 9.55 -8.74 6.50
N GLU A 67 9.17 -9.35 7.64
CA GLU A 67 10.02 -9.43 8.84
C GLU A 67 11.27 -10.28 8.60
N ASN A 68 11.12 -11.41 7.90
CA ASN A 68 12.24 -12.30 7.54
C ASN A 68 13.27 -11.63 6.60
N ASN A 69 12.82 -10.78 5.67
CA ASN A 69 13.73 -10.03 4.78
C ASN A 69 14.49 -8.91 5.49
N VAL A 70 13.90 -8.30 6.52
CA VAL A 70 14.61 -7.30 7.33
C VAL A 70 15.71 -7.97 8.14
N HIS A 71 15.43 -9.13 8.77
CA HIS A 71 16.43 -9.89 9.53
C HIS A 71 17.64 -10.29 8.66
N ASN A 72 17.42 -10.72 7.42
CA ASN A 72 18.48 -11.18 6.53
C ASN A 72 19.34 -10.06 5.90
N LYS A 73 18.99 -8.78 6.16
CA LYS A 73 19.74 -7.61 5.67
C LYS A 73 20.67 -6.97 6.72
N VAL A 74 20.60 -7.44 7.97
CA VAL A 74 21.41 -6.95 9.10
C VAL A 74 22.41 -8.02 9.59
N SER A 75 22.62 -9.08 8.79
CA SER A 75 23.67 -10.09 8.97
C SER A 75 24.67 -10.04 7.83
#